data_AF-H9A8M2-F1
#
_entry.id   AF-H9A8M2-F1
#
_cell.length_a   1.000
_cell.length_b   1.000
_cell.length_c   1.000
_cell.angle_alpha   90.00
_cell.angle_beta   90.00
_cell.angle_gamma   90.00
#
_symmetry.space_group_name_H-M   'P 1'
#
loop_
_entity.id
_entity.type
_entity.pdbx_description
1 polymer ?
#
loop_
_entity_poly.entity_id
_entity_poly.type
_entity_poly.pdbx_seq_one_letter_code
_entity_poly.pdbx_strand_id
1 'polypeptide(L)'
;NTFNMDEDMTEPITQLNPVRWKVFQCLLIDGENAGEEALREAERFVISDQLFQEFLDRHSSISCVVPESNEKMRNSYLILDEYMRFLDCRAGRKDPSKSILDVGVKDAISFSGFDEK
;
A
#
# COMPACT_ATOMS: atom_id res chain seq x y z
N ASN A 1 -8.36 -3.36 -8.34
CA ASN A 1 -7.89 -4.72 -8.68
C ASN A 1 -8.71 -5.22 -9.86
N THR A 2 -8.31 -6.32 -10.52
CA THR A 2 -8.96 -6.82 -11.75
C THR A 2 -10.47 -7.07 -11.65
N PHE A 3 -11.02 -7.24 -10.45
CA PHE A 3 -12.44 -7.50 -10.24
C PHE A 3 -13.28 -6.24 -9.99
N ASN A 4 -12.67 -5.13 -9.59
CA ASN A 4 -13.40 -3.88 -9.24
C ASN A 4 -12.88 -2.63 -9.96
N MET A 5 -11.95 -2.77 -10.90
CA MET A 5 -11.38 -1.65 -11.67
C MET A 5 -12.42 -0.90 -12.51
N ASP A 6 -13.51 -1.55 -12.90
CA ASP A 6 -14.60 -0.97 -13.69
C ASP A 6 -15.81 -0.56 -12.83
N GLU A 7 -15.75 -0.79 -11.52
CA GLU A 7 -16.85 -0.44 -10.62
C GLU A 7 -16.99 1.08 -10.49
N ASP A 8 -18.23 1.56 -10.45
CA ASP A 8 -18.57 2.93 -10.08
C ASP A 8 -19.11 2.94 -8.65
N MET A 9 -18.29 3.47 -7.76
CA MET A 9 -18.55 3.59 -6.32
C MET A 9 -19.01 5.01 -5.94
N THR A 10 -19.32 5.87 -6.90
CA THR A 10 -19.61 7.29 -6.64
C THR A 10 -20.79 7.47 -5.69
N GLU A 11 -21.91 6.81 -5.98
CA GLU A 11 -23.12 6.87 -5.15
C GLU A 11 -22.88 6.33 -3.72
N PRO A 12 -22.41 5.08 -3.53
CA PRO A 12 -22.23 4.53 -2.18
C PRO A 12 -21.22 5.31 -1.35
N ILE A 13 -20.11 5.77 -1.93
CA ILE A 13 -19.12 6.58 -1.20
C ILE A 13 -19.71 7.95 -0.81
N THR A 14 -20.49 8.57 -1.69
CA THR A 14 -21.17 9.83 -1.38
C THR A 14 -22.17 9.67 -0.24
N GLN A 15 -22.91 8.56 -0.21
CA GLN A 15 -23.86 8.26 0.88
C GLN A 15 -23.15 8.01 2.22
N LEU A 16 -22.00 7.32 2.20
CA LEU A 16 -21.19 7.09 3.40
C LEU A 16 -20.54 8.38 3.93
N ASN A 17 -20.32 9.36 3.05
CA ASN A 17 -19.70 10.65 3.35
C ASN A 17 -18.42 10.54 4.22
N PRO A 18 -17.42 9.75 3.81
CA PRO A 18 -16.20 9.61 4.59
C PRO A 18 -15.36 10.89 4.52
N VAL A 19 -14.67 11.21 5.62
CA VAL A 19 -13.70 12.33 5.65
C VAL A 19 -12.50 12.10 4.72
N ARG A 20 -12.18 10.83 4.44
CA ARG A 20 -11.08 10.41 3.58
C ARG A 20 -11.37 9.03 2.99
N TRP A 21 -11.27 8.90 1.69
CA TRP A 21 -11.34 7.62 0.98
C TRP A 21 -9.97 7.29 0.39
N LYS A 22 -9.27 6.36 1.03
CA LYS A 22 -7.97 5.86 0.57
C LYS A 22 -8.20 4.84 -0.55
N VAL A 23 -7.65 5.10 -1.73
CA VAL A 23 -7.78 4.22 -2.89
C VAL A 23 -6.40 3.68 -3.23
N PHE A 24 -6.20 2.39 -2.98
CA PHE A 24 -4.92 1.72 -3.19
C PHE A 24 -4.92 0.94 -4.51
N GLN A 25 -3.83 1.07 -5.26
CA GLN A 25 -3.53 0.15 -6.34
C GLN A 25 -3.05 -1.19 -5.74
N CYS A 26 -3.36 -2.30 -6.42
CA CYS A 26 -2.96 -3.63 -5.94
C CYS A 26 -1.44 -3.79 -6.04
N LEU A 27 -0.78 -3.92 -4.89
CA LEU A 27 0.66 -4.07 -4.77
C LEU A 27 1.06 -5.53 -4.51
N LEU A 28 2.07 -5.99 -5.26
CA LEU A 28 2.75 -7.26 -5.00
C LEU A 28 3.90 -7.05 -4.01
N ILE A 29 3.98 -7.96 -3.04
CA ILE A 29 5.01 -8.03 -2.02
C ILE A 29 5.49 -9.48 -1.92
N ASP A 30 6.76 -9.70 -2.25
CA ASP A 30 7.44 -10.98 -2.20
C ASP A 30 7.43 -11.56 -0.78
N GLY A 31 7.07 -12.84 -0.67
CA GLY A 31 6.93 -13.57 0.59
C GLY A 31 5.61 -13.31 1.34
N GLU A 32 4.81 -12.33 0.92
CA GLU A 32 3.53 -12.00 1.54
C GLU A 32 2.36 -12.43 0.66
N ASN A 33 2.34 -11.94 -0.58
CA ASN A 33 1.26 -12.17 -1.53
C ASN A 33 1.74 -12.44 -2.96
N ALA A 34 3.04 -12.64 -3.13
CA ALA A 34 3.68 -13.02 -4.38
C ALA A 34 4.90 -13.90 -4.09
N GLY A 35 5.24 -14.80 -5.02
CA GLY A 35 6.37 -15.72 -4.89
C GLY A 35 6.02 -17.07 -4.23
N GLU A 36 6.93 -18.04 -4.35
CA GLU A 36 6.69 -19.44 -3.97
C GLU A 36 6.43 -19.64 -2.47
N GLU A 37 7.02 -18.80 -1.62
CA GLU A 37 6.88 -18.90 -0.15
C GLU A 37 5.66 -18.13 0.40
N ALA A 38 4.92 -17.41 -0.46
CA ALA A 38 3.79 -16.61 -0.03
C ALA A 38 2.53 -17.45 0.26
N LEU A 39 1.78 -17.06 1.29
CA LEU A 39 0.50 -17.70 1.63
C LEU A 39 -0.67 -17.25 0.74
N ARG A 40 -0.44 -16.27 -0.14
CA ARG A 40 -1.44 -15.63 -0.99
C ARG A 40 -0.86 -15.39 -2.38
N GLU A 41 -1.73 -15.36 -3.38
CA GLU A 41 -1.40 -15.13 -4.80
C GLU A 41 -2.16 -13.90 -5.30
N ALA A 42 -1.49 -12.74 -5.27
CA ALA A 42 -2.05 -11.45 -5.64
C ALA A 42 -1.86 -11.10 -7.13
N GLU A 43 -1.06 -11.87 -7.88
CA GLU A 43 -0.69 -11.60 -9.27
C GLU A 43 -1.91 -11.45 -10.18
N ARG A 44 -2.94 -12.26 -9.95
CA ARG A 44 -4.21 -12.21 -10.72
C ARG A 44 -5.06 -10.96 -10.44
N PHE A 45 -4.74 -10.18 -9.41
CA PHE A 45 -5.48 -8.99 -8.98
C PHE A 45 -4.83 -7.68 -9.44
N VAL A 46 -3.62 -7.74 -9.99
CA VAL A 46 -2.84 -6.58 -10.42
C VAL A 46 -3.47 -5.92 -11.64
N ILE A 47 -3.47 -4.59 -11.63
CA ILE A 47 -3.92 -3.74 -12.74
C ILE A 47 -2.80 -2.77 -13.12
N SER A 48 -2.79 -2.31 -14.36
CA SER A 48 -1.83 -1.29 -14.81
C SER A 48 -2.12 0.08 -14.18
N ASP A 49 -1.12 0.95 -14.20
CA ASP A 49 -1.26 2.34 -13.72
C ASP A 49 -2.31 3.12 -14.52
N GLN A 50 -2.44 2.81 -15.81
CA GLN A 50 -3.47 3.39 -16.68
C GLN A 50 -4.88 3.03 -16.21
N LEU A 51 -5.13 1.75 -15.93
CA LEU A 51 -6.44 1.30 -15.43
C LEU A 51 -6.73 1.87 -14.03
N PHE A 52 -5.70 2.05 -13.21
CA PHE A 52 -5.84 2.72 -11.93
C PHE A 52 -6.22 4.20 -12.11
N GLN A 53 -5.59 4.91 -13.06
CA GLN A 53 -5.93 6.29 -13.36
C GLN A 53 -7.36 6.43 -13.89
N GLU A 54 -7.82 5.52 -14.75
CA GLU A 54 -9.20 5.50 -15.24
C GLU A 54 -10.22 5.33 -14.10
N PHE A 55 -9.90 4.49 -13.11
CA PHE A 55 -10.72 4.39 -11.89
C PHE A 55 -10.74 5.71 -11.12
N LEU A 56 -9.62 6.42 -10.99
CA LEU A 56 -9.58 7.72 -10.31
C LEU A 56 -10.39 8.79 -11.06
N ASP A 57 -10.26 8.84 -12.38
CA ASP A 57 -10.96 9.80 -13.22
C ASP A 57 -12.48 9.63 -13.14
N ARG A 58 -12.95 8.37 -13.12
CA ARG A 58 -14.36 8.02 -12.92
C ARG A 58 -14.92 8.59 -11.61
N HIS A 59 -14.11 8.62 -10.55
CA HIS A 59 -14.51 9.08 -9.22
C HIS A 59 -14.02 10.49 -8.88
N SER A 60 -13.63 11.28 -9.88
CA SER A 60 -13.08 12.63 -9.72
C SER A 60 -14.06 13.62 -9.07
N SER A 61 -15.36 13.32 -9.05
CA SER A 61 -16.38 14.10 -8.36
C SER A 61 -16.33 13.97 -6.82
N ILE A 62 -15.66 12.95 -6.29
CA ILE A 62 -15.54 12.71 -4.85
C ILE A 62 -14.30 13.44 -4.31
N SER A 63 -14.54 14.50 -3.52
CA SER A 63 -13.47 15.38 -3.02
C SER A 63 -12.55 14.75 -1.98
N CYS A 64 -12.96 13.66 -1.33
CA CYS A 64 -12.19 13.01 -0.26
C CYS A 64 -11.30 11.85 -0.75
N VAL A 65 -11.20 11.63 -2.07
CA VAL A 65 -10.32 10.61 -2.66
C VAL A 65 -8.86 10.93 -2.39
N VAL A 66 -8.13 9.93 -1.89
CA VAL A 66 -6.69 9.99 -1.68
C VAL A 66 -6.05 8.79 -2.38
N PRO A 67 -5.48 9.01 -3.58
CA PRO A 67 -4.94 7.93 -4.40
C PRO A 67 -3.54 7.53 -3.95
N GLU A 68 -3.30 6.23 -3.89
CA GLU A 68 -2.03 5.61 -3.55
C GLU A 68 -1.68 4.55 -4.58
N SER A 69 -0.89 4.95 -5.57
CA SER A 69 -0.29 4.03 -6.55
C SER A 69 0.79 3.17 -5.90
N ASN A 70 1.18 2.10 -6.59
CA ASN A 70 2.25 1.22 -6.12
C ASN A 70 3.57 1.96 -5.86
N GLU A 71 3.87 3.01 -6.63
CA GLU A 71 5.05 3.86 -6.42
C GLU A 71 4.99 4.62 -5.08
N LYS A 72 3.84 5.22 -4.75
CA LYS A 72 3.64 5.93 -3.48
C LYS A 72 3.61 4.95 -2.29
N MET A 73 2.94 3.81 -2.44
CA MET A 73 2.78 2.87 -1.33
C MET A 73 4.09 2.23 -0.86
N ARG A 74 5.02 1.94 -1.77
CA ARG A 74 6.22 1.14 -1.44
C ARG A 74 7.12 1.80 -0.38
N ASN A 75 7.21 3.13 -0.37
CA ASN A 75 8.22 3.82 0.45
C ASN A 75 7.64 4.86 1.42
N SER A 76 6.35 5.17 1.35
CA SER A 76 5.75 6.27 2.15
C SER A 76 5.25 5.86 3.54
N TYR A 77 5.52 4.64 4.00
CA TYR A 77 5.06 4.15 5.30
C TYR A 77 6.20 3.70 6.20
N LEU A 78 6.19 4.14 7.45
CA LEU A 78 6.92 3.49 8.54
C LEU A 78 6.05 2.37 9.09
N ILE A 79 6.45 1.13 8.84
CA ILE A 79 5.72 -0.07 9.31
C ILE A 79 6.53 -0.70 10.45
N LEU A 80 5.89 -0.89 11.60
CA LEU A 80 6.41 -1.71 12.69
C LEU A 80 5.67 -3.05 12.71
N ASP A 81 6.43 -4.14 12.74
CA ASP A 81 5.86 -5.48 12.92
C ASP A 81 5.53 -5.78 14.39
N GLU A 82 5.04 -6.98 14.65
CA GLU A 82 4.65 -7.46 15.98
C GLU A 82 5.81 -7.55 16.98
N TYR A 83 7.06 -7.53 16.52
CA TYR A 83 8.27 -7.47 17.34
C TYR A 83 8.83 -6.05 17.48
N MET A 84 8.08 -5.06 17.04
CA MET A 84 8.48 -3.65 16.97
C MET A 84 9.77 -3.44 16.17
N ARG A 85 9.91 -4.13 15.03
CA ARG A 85 10.97 -3.91 14.05
C ARG A 85 10.42 -3.11 12.89
N PHE A 86 11.16 -2.12 12.40
CA PHE A 86 10.80 -1.45 11.16
C PHE A 86 10.94 -2.41 9.98
N LEU A 87 9.98 -2.39 9.06
CA LEU A 87 9.99 -3.19 7.82
C LEU A 87 10.40 -2.32 6.63
N ASP A 88 11.50 -2.68 5.98
CA ASP A 88 11.93 -2.08 4.72
C ASP A 88 11.20 -2.76 3.55
N CYS A 89 10.45 -1.97 2.79
CA CYS A 89 9.64 -2.41 1.65
C CYS A 89 10.28 -2.10 0.28
N ARG A 90 11.47 -1.47 0.23
CA ARG A 90 12.08 -0.96 -1.01
C ARG A 90 12.41 -2.06 -2.02
N ALA A 91 12.80 -3.23 -1.53
CA ALA A 91 13.13 -4.38 -2.38
C ALA A 91 11.88 -5.18 -2.82
N GLY A 92 10.68 -4.68 -2.56
CA GLY A 92 9.43 -5.39 -2.88
C GLY A 92 9.14 -6.55 -1.94
N ARG A 93 9.83 -6.65 -0.81
CA ARG A 93 9.64 -7.61 0.28
C ARG A 93 9.60 -6.86 1.60
N LYS A 94 9.19 -7.48 2.70
CA LYS A 94 9.22 -6.86 4.03
C LYS A 94 10.44 -7.33 4.81
N ASP A 95 11.53 -6.59 4.74
CA ASP A 95 12.77 -6.94 5.46
C ASP A 95 12.80 -6.27 6.86
N PRO A 96 12.83 -7.05 7.95
CA PRO A 96 12.80 -6.48 9.29
C PRO A 96 14.18 -5.96 9.74
N SER A 97 14.19 -4.78 10.36
CA SER A 97 15.31 -4.24 11.13
C SER A 97 15.46 -4.92 12.51
N LYS A 98 16.37 -4.43 13.36
CA LYS A 98 16.40 -4.81 14.78
C LYS A 98 15.25 -4.15 15.54
N SER A 99 14.78 -4.77 16.62
CA SER A 99 13.67 -4.22 17.40
C SER A 99 14.04 -2.88 18.01
N ILE A 100 13.11 -1.92 17.98
CA ILE A 100 13.28 -0.63 18.69
C ILE A 100 13.46 -0.86 20.20
N LEU A 101 13.01 -1.99 20.73
CA LEU A 101 13.17 -2.36 22.14
C LEU A 101 14.61 -2.76 22.48
N ASP A 102 15.39 -3.21 21.49
CA ASP A 102 16.76 -3.68 21.68
C ASP A 102 17.80 -2.59 21.36
N VAL A 103 17.57 -1.82 20.30
CA VAL A 103 18.53 -0.82 19.80
C VAL A 103 18.01 0.62 19.85
N GLY A 104 16.77 0.83 20.27
CA GLY A 104 16.14 2.16 20.26
C GLY A 104 15.65 2.57 18.87
N VAL A 105 14.76 3.56 18.84
CA VAL A 105 14.09 4.04 17.62
C VAL A 105 15.08 4.61 16.60
N LYS A 106 16.05 5.41 17.06
CA LYS A 106 16.98 6.13 16.18
C LYS A 106 17.86 5.18 15.36
N ASP A 107 18.29 4.08 15.97
CA ASP A 107 19.14 3.11 15.30
C ASP A 107 18.30 2.21 14.40
N ALA A 108 17.14 1.73 14.88
CA ALA A 108 16.26 0.88 14.08
C ALA A 108 15.69 1.58 12.84
N ILE A 109 15.29 2.86 12.94
CA ILE A 109 14.65 3.60 11.83
C ILE A 109 15.60 3.81 10.64
N SER A 110 16.92 3.81 10.87
CA SER A 110 17.92 3.91 9.79
C SER A 110 17.87 2.74 8.80
N PHE A 111 17.23 1.64 9.19
CA PHE A 111 17.02 0.44 8.36
C PHE A 111 15.56 0.29 7.90
N SER A 112 14.70 1.29 8.12
CA SER A 112 13.27 1.22 7.77
C SER A 112 12.99 1.36 6.27
N GLY A 113 13.95 1.83 5.48
CA GLY A 113 13.75 2.11 4.06
C GLY A 113 12.77 3.25 3.75
N PHE A 114 12.35 4.01 4.77
CA PHE A 114 11.41 5.12 4.64
C PHE A 114 12.01 6.27 3.83
N ASP A 115 11.25 6.76 2.85
CA ASP A 115 11.55 7.99 2.10
C ASP A 115 10.62 9.10 2.59
N GLU A 116 11.21 10.15 3.18
CA GLU A 116 10.49 11.30 3.76
C GLU A 116 10.01 12.29 2.68
N LYS A 117 10.40 12.10 1.41
CA LYS A 117 10.17 13.07 0.32
C LYS A 117 8.81 12.99 -0.36
#